data_AF-A0A806JE95-F1
#
_entry.id   AF-A0A806JE95-F1
#
_cell.length_a   1.000
_cell.length_b   1.000
_cell.length_c   1.000
_cell.angle_alpha   90.00
_cell.angle_beta   90.00
_cell.angle_gamma   90.00
#
_symmetry.space_group_name_H-M   'P 1'
#
loop_
_entity.id
_entity.type
_entity.pdbx_description
1 polymer ?
#
loop_
_entity_poly.entity_id
_entity_poly.type
_entity_poly.pdbx_seq_one_letter_code
_entity_poly.pdbx_strand_id
1 'polypeptide(L)' 'MRGGQGDNVVSTKDGKMHTITSQMKSVNNEFIRRCWKFDNTDPIGDYTLDLQINDTIFPTQKFKIVK' A
#
# COMPACT_ATOMS: atom_id res chain seq x y z
N MET A 1 4.85 7.12 -2.27
CA MET A 1 3.99 6.25 -1.44
C MET A 1 4.79 5.89 -0.21
N ARG A 2 4.24 6.05 1.00
CA ARG A 2 4.93 5.70 2.26
C ARG A 2 4.13 4.67 3.05
N GLY A 3 4.81 3.64 3.55
CA GLY A 3 4.25 2.68 4.50
C GLY A 3 4.00 3.30 5.88
N GLY A 4 3.12 2.67 6.66
CA GLY A 4 2.90 3.03 8.06
C GLY A 4 4.00 2.50 8.99
N GLN A 5 3.97 2.92 10.26
CA GLN A 5 4.96 2.48 11.25
C GLN A 5 4.94 0.96 11.42
N GLY A 6 6.12 0.33 11.30
CA GLY A 6 6.30 -1.13 11.37
C GLY A 6 6.12 -1.87 10.04
N ASP A 7 5.90 -1.16 8.93
CA ASP A 7 5.84 -1.78 7.61
C ASP A 7 7.26 -2.03 7.05
N ASN A 8 7.42 -3.16 6.37
CA ASN A 8 8.56 -3.39 5.50
C ASN A 8 8.22 -2.90 4.09
N VAL A 9 9.06 -2.03 3.53
CA VAL A 9 8.87 -1.46 2.20
C VAL A 9 10.04 -1.85 1.31
N VAL A 10 9.75 -2.54 0.21
CA VAL A 10 10.73 -2.90 -0.83
C VAL A 10 10.34 -2.21 -2.12
N SER A 11 11.32 -1.62 -2.80
CA SER A 11 11.12 -0.94 -4.09
C SER A 11 11.99 -1.55 -5.17
N THR A 12 11.49 -1.60 -6.40
CA THR A 12 12.30 -1.95 -7.57
C THR A 12 13.39 -0.92 -7.84
N LYS A 13 14.44 -1.33 -8.58
CA LYS A 13 15.56 -0.44 -8.94
C LYS A 13 15.12 0.80 -9.72
N ASP A 14 14.04 0.69 -10.51
CA ASP A 14 13.47 1.80 -11.28
C ASP A 14 12.48 2.66 -10.46
N GLY A 15 12.21 2.30 -9.21
CA GLY A 15 11.33 3.04 -8.30
C GLY A 15 9.86 3.04 -8.69
N LYS A 16 9.40 2.17 -9.60
CA LYS A 16 8.01 2.17 -10.08
C LYS A 16 7.09 1.22 -9.32
N MET A 17 7.64 0.14 -8.75
CA MET A 17 6.88 -0.83 -7.98
C MET A 17 7.35 -0.80 -6.53
N HIS A 18 6.38 -0.64 -5.62
CA HIS A 18 6.60 -0.65 -4.19
C HIS A 18 5.75 -1.76 -3.57
N THR A 19 6.39 -2.68 -2.85
CA THR A 19 5.71 -3.70 -2.06
C THR A 19 5.77 -3.30 -0.60
N ILE A 20 4.60 -3.19 0.03
CA ILE A 20 4.46 -2.90 1.46
C ILE A 20 3.96 -4.17 2.15
N THR A 21 4.74 -4.69 3.08
CA THR A 21 4.39 -5.87 3.87
C THR A 21 4.17 -5.46 5.32
N SER A 22 2.98 -5.75 5.83
CA SER A 22 2.58 -5.49 7.22
C SER A 22 2.21 -6.80 7.91
N GLN A 23 2.74 -7.03 9.10
CA GLN A 23 2.25 -8.08 10.00
C GLN A 23 1.59 -7.43 11.21
N MET A 24 0.31 -7.74 11.43
CA MET A 24 -0.48 -7.14 12.50
C MET A 24 -1.30 -8.22 13.18
N LYS A 25 -1.29 -8.24 14.52
CA LYS A 25 -2.20 -9.07 15.32
C LYS A 25 -3.44 -8.25 15.63
N SER A 26 -4.63 -8.83 15.46
CA SER A 26 -5.83 -8.20 16.03
C SER A 26 -5.70 -8.22 17.55
N VAL A 27 -5.83 -7.06 18.17
CA VAL A 27 -5.92 -6.92 19.63
C VAL A 27 -7.39 -6.68 19.93
N ASN A 28 -7.96 -7.47 20.83
CA ASN A 28 -9.34 -7.31 21.33
C ASN A 28 -10.46 -7.35 20.25
N ASN A 29 -10.29 -8.11 19.16
CA ASN A 29 -11.25 -8.16 18.04
C ASN A 29 -11.52 -6.81 17.35
N GLU A 30 -10.63 -5.83 17.52
CA GLU A 30 -10.79 -4.53 16.87
C GLU A 30 -10.41 -4.57 15.39
N PHE A 31 -11.07 -3.71 14.62
CA PHE A 31 -10.81 -3.53 13.20
C PHE A 31 -9.44 -2.89 12.99
N ILE A 32 -8.55 -3.59 12.27
CA ILE A 32 -7.23 -3.08 11.94
C ILE A 32 -7.37 -2.15 10.74
N ARG A 33 -7.06 -0.87 10.93
CA ARG A 33 -7.00 0.12 9.84
C ARG A 33 -5.55 0.53 9.58
N ARG A 34 -5.07 0.24 8.36
CA ARG A 34 -3.85 0.83 7.81
C ARG A 34 -4.24 1.90 6.79
N CYS A 35 -3.57 3.05 6.89
CA CYS A 35 -3.72 4.13 5.93
C CYS A 35 -2.39 4.31 5.22
N TRP A 36 -2.40 4.15 3.90
CA TRP A 36 -1.35 4.66 3.03
C TRP A 36 -1.87 5.91 2.35
N LYS A 37 -0.96 6.83 2.03
CA LYS A 37 -1.30 8.03 1.29
C LYS A 37 -0.28 8.30 0.21
N PHE A 38 -0.78 8.88 -0.87
CA PHE A 38 0.05 9.65 -1.78
C PHE A 38 0.27 11.03 -1.16
N ASP A 39 1.49 11.54 -1.27
CA ASP A 39 1.81 12.90 -0.86
C ASP A 39 2.30 13.73 -2.06
N ASN A 40 2.60 15.01 -1.82
CA ASN A 40 3.01 15.93 -2.88
C ASN A 40 4.35 15.60 -3.53
N THR A 41 5.07 14.58 -3.05
CA THR A 41 6.30 14.07 -3.67
C THR A 41 6.04 12.93 -4.64
N ASP A 42 4.82 12.38 -4.65
CA ASP A 42 4.44 11.32 -5.58
C ASP A 42 4.16 11.87 -6.99
N PRO A 43 4.62 11.17 -8.05
CA PRO A 43 4.34 11.57 -9.43
C PRO A 43 2.84 11.64 -9.74
N ILE A 44 2.48 12.51 -10.67
CA ILE A 44 1.16 12.46 -11.32
C ILE A 44 1.17 11.30 -12.31
N GLY A 45 0.10 10.52 -12.37
CA GLY A 45 0.03 9.39 -13.29
C GLY A 45 -1.01 8.35 -12.95
N ASP A 46 -0.98 7.28 -13.73
CA ASP A 46 -1.81 6.09 -13.52
C ASP A 46 -1.10 5.10 -12.58
N TYR A 47 -1.87 4.56 -11.64
CA TYR A 47 -1.39 3.67 -10.59
C TYR A 47 -2.26 2.42 -10.51
N THR A 48 -1.64 1.33 -10.07
CA THR A 48 -2.30 0.06 -9.76
C THR A 48 -1.98 -0.34 -8.32
N LEU A 49 -2.98 -0.90 -7.63
CA LEU A 49 -2.81 -1.49 -6.31
C LEU A 49 -3.29 -2.93 -6.34
N ASP A 50 -2.35 -3.85 -6.12
CA ASP A 50 -2.62 -5.25 -5.83
C ASP A 50 -2.63 -5.44 -4.31
N LEU A 51 -3.70 -6.02 -3.78
CA LEU A 51 -3.88 -6.21 -2.35
C LEU A 51 -4.13 -7.68 -2.04
N GLN A 52 -3.32 -8.21 -1.14
CA GLN A 52 -3.50 -9.52 -0.55
C GLN A 52 -3.56 -9.40 0.97
N ILE A 53 -4.55 -10.03 1.59
CA ILE A 53 -4.67 -10.15 3.04
C ILE A 53 -4.77 -11.63 3.37
N ASN A 54 -3.77 -12.16 4.08
CA ASN A 54 -3.60 -13.59 4.30
C ASN A 54 -3.66 -14.34 2.95
N ASP A 55 -4.60 -15.28 2.79
CA ASP A 55 -4.77 -16.06 1.56
C ASP A 55 -5.81 -15.47 0.60
N THR A 56 -6.34 -14.27 0.89
CA THR A 56 -7.34 -13.60 0.05
C THR A 56 -6.69 -12.53 -0.81
N ILE A 57 -6.84 -12.66 -2.14
CA ILE A 57 -6.41 -11.68 -3.14
C ILE A 57 -7.62 -10.87 -3.58
N PHE A 58 -7.53 -9.55 -3.47
CA PHE A 58 -8.56 -8.62 -3.91
C PHE A 58 -8.33 -8.22 -5.37
N PRO A 59 -9.39 -7.83 -6.12
CA PRO A 59 -9.23 -7.31 -7.47
C PRO A 59 -8.29 -6.11 -7.51
N THR A 60 -7.39 -6.08 -8.49
CA THR A 60 -6.48 -4.95 -8.74
C THR A 60 -7.27 -3.66 -8.85
N GLN A 61 -6.93 -2.69 -8.00
CA GLN A 61 -7.51 -1.36 -8.06
C GLN A 61 -6.69 -0.49 -9.00
N LYS A 62 -7.35 0.29 -9.86
CA LYS A 62 -6.73 1.23 -10.78
C LYS A 62 -7.19 2.63 -10.45
N PHE A 63 -6.28 3.57 -10.35
CA PHE A 63 -6.60 4.97 -10.08
C PHE A 63 -5.55 5.91 -10.68
N LYS A 64 -5.94 7.17 -10.87
CA LYS A 64 -5.06 8.21 -11.40
C LYS A 64 -4.86 9.28 -10.34
N ILE A 65 -3.61 9.60 -10.05
CA ILE A 65 -3.27 10.76 -9.24
C ILE A 65 -3.28 11.98 -10.16
N VAL A 66 -4.12 12.97 -9.81
CA VAL A 66 -4.25 14.26 -10.50
C VAL A 66 -3.93 15.38 -9.52
N LYS A 67 -3.64 16.59 -10.04
CA LYS A 67 -3.27 17.76 -9.24
C LYS A 67 -4.48 18.60 -8.87
#